data_AF-A0A6C0P335-F1
#
_entry.id   AF-A0A6C0P335-F1
#
_cell.length_a   1.000
_cell.length_b   1.000
_cell.length_c   1.000
_cell.angle_alpha   90.00
_cell.angle_beta   90.00
_cell.angle_gamma   90.00
#
_symmetry.space_group_name_H-M   'P 1'
#
loop_
_entity.id
_entity.type
_entity.pdbx_description
1 polymer ?
#
loop_
_entity_poly.entity_id
_entity_poly.type
_entity_poly.pdbx_seq_one_letter_code
_entity_poly.pdbx_strand_id
1 'polypeptide(L)'
;MLKQAGRTLTVGGRNADFQGFTSAAIQAAVEELRRAGDGGTIRLDEGVYRMIGPVRLYDGITLQGSGSATVLRKSPGVQTKLTADADYGELQAEVEDASGFEVGMGIQVYDESQHWGWDESNAVITRIEGNLLYFDRHLERDYQADDGGMLTNACSVIEVLEGRQVRILDLTVDGAGDRNYPIGGCRGGGIYLYKSGDCRLENVTVDNFNGDGISWQITEHIAVRSCTVTRSAGSGLHPGAGSTRSIITDCTLEHNGLAGLFICWRVRFGEFSRNRICANGSYGICIGHKDSYNLFEDNVISGNGDSGVYYRLEKPGNGANGNRWHRNVIEDNGGAESGGYGIFARGVAEDNVFIGNRIGEDPEGRQRIAVQLADTVSGFTFE
;
A
#
# COMPACT_ATOMS: atom_id res chain seq x y z
N MET A 1 21.46 -26.81 -15.64
CA MET A 1 20.67 -27.07 -14.42
C MET A 1 19.20 -27.09 -14.81
N LEU A 2 18.54 -28.24 -14.72
CA LEU A 2 17.09 -28.30 -14.85
C LEU A 2 16.49 -27.58 -13.63
N LYS A 3 15.69 -26.52 -13.84
CA LYS A 3 14.84 -25.97 -12.79
C LYS A 3 13.95 -27.11 -12.30
N GLN A 4 14.11 -27.54 -11.05
CA GLN A 4 13.09 -28.33 -10.38
C GLN A 4 11.76 -27.57 -10.50
N ALA A 5 10.71 -28.25 -10.93
CA ALA A 5 9.36 -27.70 -10.86
C ALA A 5 9.10 -27.33 -9.39
N GLY A 6 8.77 -26.06 -9.13
CA GLY A 6 8.63 -25.56 -7.76
C GLY A 6 7.59 -26.33 -6.96
N ARG A 7 7.90 -26.64 -5.70
CA ARG A 7 6.99 -27.31 -4.77
C ARG A 7 5.71 -26.48 -4.62
N THR A 8 4.56 -27.15 -4.72
CA THR A 8 3.25 -26.52 -4.46
C THR A 8 2.67 -27.09 -3.19
N LEU A 9 2.25 -26.23 -2.27
CA LEU A 9 1.49 -26.56 -1.06
C LEU A 9 0.10 -25.94 -1.16
N THR A 10 -0.91 -26.64 -0.68
CA THR A 10 -2.30 -26.18 -0.64
C THR A 10 -2.70 -25.78 0.78
N VAL A 11 -3.52 -24.73 0.91
CA VAL A 11 -4.02 -24.25 2.20
C VAL A 11 -5.53 -24.01 2.12
N GLY A 12 -6.30 -24.51 3.08
CA GLY A 12 -7.73 -24.23 3.16
C GLY A 12 -8.56 -25.41 3.64
N GLY A 13 -9.28 -26.06 2.72
CA GLY A 13 -10.26 -27.11 3.00
C GLY A 13 -9.66 -28.39 3.58
N ARG A 14 -10.52 -29.40 3.81
CA ARG A 14 -10.13 -30.67 4.47
C ARG A 14 -9.10 -31.50 3.71
N ASN A 15 -8.93 -31.24 2.41
CA ASN A 15 -8.01 -31.97 1.55
C ASN A 15 -6.70 -31.18 1.29
N ALA A 16 -6.56 -29.99 1.87
CA ALA A 16 -5.36 -29.18 1.73
C ALA A 16 -4.21 -29.74 2.59
N ASP A 17 -2.97 -29.50 2.14
CA ASP A 17 -1.76 -29.86 2.90
C ASP A 17 -1.74 -29.17 4.27
N PHE A 18 -2.20 -27.90 4.32
CA PHE A 18 -2.40 -27.12 5.53
C PHE A 18 -3.89 -26.78 5.67
N GLN A 19 -4.54 -27.43 6.63
CA GLN A 19 -5.98 -27.24 6.86
C GLN A 19 -6.23 -25.97 7.68
N GLY A 20 -7.26 -25.22 7.30
CA GLY A 20 -7.73 -24.03 7.99
C GLY A 20 -7.78 -22.79 7.10
N PHE A 21 -8.85 -22.01 7.28
CA PHE A 21 -9.03 -20.72 6.63
C PHE A 21 -8.52 -19.59 7.55
N THR A 22 -7.22 -19.61 7.86
CA THR A 22 -6.61 -18.65 8.80
C THR A 22 -5.23 -18.19 8.32
N SER A 23 -4.81 -16.99 8.74
CA SER A 23 -3.44 -16.50 8.49
C SER A 23 -2.38 -17.47 9.03
N ALA A 24 -2.63 -18.13 10.17
CA ALA A 24 -1.73 -19.11 10.75
C ALA A 24 -1.52 -20.35 9.84
N ALA A 25 -2.59 -20.85 9.21
CA ALA A 25 -2.48 -21.98 8.27
C ALA A 25 -1.66 -21.59 7.03
N ILE A 26 -1.87 -20.38 6.50
CA ILE A 26 -1.09 -19.85 5.37
C ILE A 26 0.38 -19.68 5.78
N GLN A 27 0.65 -19.06 6.93
CA GLN A 27 2.00 -18.82 7.41
C GLN A 27 2.76 -20.13 7.68
N ALA A 28 2.09 -21.17 8.18
CA ALA A 28 2.69 -22.49 8.34
C ALA A 28 3.16 -23.10 7.00
N ALA A 29 2.38 -22.92 5.92
CA ALA A 29 2.76 -23.35 4.58
C ALA A 29 3.93 -22.53 4.02
N VAL A 30 3.95 -21.21 4.28
CA VAL A 30 5.09 -20.35 3.95
C VAL A 30 6.36 -20.84 4.63
N GLU A 31 6.31 -21.10 5.93
CA GLU A 31 7.46 -21.54 6.70
C GLU A 31 7.97 -22.91 6.26
N GLU A 32 7.07 -23.80 5.84
CA GLU A 32 7.44 -25.09 5.27
C GLU A 32 8.24 -24.94 3.96
N LEU A 33 7.81 -24.06 3.05
CA LEU A 33 8.60 -23.75 1.84
C LEU A 33 9.93 -23.07 2.20
N ARG A 34 9.92 -22.13 3.16
CA ARG A 34 11.12 -21.43 3.60
C ARG A 34 12.16 -22.38 4.18
N ARG A 35 11.74 -23.34 5.00
CA ARG A 35 12.62 -24.38 5.59
C ARG A 35 13.23 -25.28 4.53
N ALA A 36 12.52 -25.54 3.42
CA ALA A 36 13.03 -26.32 2.30
C ALA A 36 14.06 -25.55 1.44
N GLY A 37 14.00 -24.22 1.40
CA GLY A 37 14.98 -23.37 0.71
C GLY A 37 14.75 -23.17 -0.80
N ASP A 38 13.65 -23.70 -1.35
CA ASP A 38 13.47 -23.81 -2.81
C ASP A 38 12.51 -22.75 -3.42
N GLY A 39 12.03 -21.79 -2.62
CA GLY A 39 10.84 -21.02 -2.98
C GLY A 39 9.65 -21.94 -3.22
N GLY A 40 8.63 -21.49 -3.97
CA GLY A 40 7.53 -22.37 -4.37
C GLY A 40 6.19 -21.66 -4.45
N THR A 41 5.12 -22.45 -4.50
CA THR A 41 3.76 -21.94 -4.62
C THR A 41 2.89 -22.40 -3.46
N ILE A 42 2.18 -21.45 -2.87
CA ILE A 42 1.13 -21.68 -1.89
C ILE A 42 -0.18 -21.39 -2.61
N ARG A 43 -0.95 -22.44 -2.87
CA ARG A 43 -2.28 -22.33 -3.47
C ARG A 43 -3.32 -22.31 -2.36
N LEU A 44 -4.09 -21.23 -2.32
CA LEU A 44 -5.22 -21.08 -1.42
C LEU A 44 -6.48 -21.62 -2.11
N ASP A 45 -7.22 -22.44 -1.37
CA ASP A 45 -8.55 -22.84 -1.79
C ASP A 45 -9.51 -21.63 -1.82
N GLU A 46 -10.67 -21.82 -2.45
CA GLU A 46 -11.79 -20.88 -2.35
C GLU A 46 -12.28 -20.82 -0.89
N GLY A 47 -12.55 -19.62 -0.39
CA GLY A 47 -13.04 -19.39 0.96
C GLY A 47 -12.62 -18.05 1.55
N VAL A 48 -13.07 -17.80 2.78
CA VAL A 48 -12.76 -16.59 3.53
C VAL A 48 -11.80 -16.93 4.66
N TYR A 49 -10.56 -16.47 4.54
CA TYR A 49 -9.49 -16.66 5.52
C TYR A 49 -9.54 -15.54 6.56
N ARG A 50 -9.59 -15.91 7.85
CA ARG A 50 -9.50 -14.96 8.96
C ARG A 50 -8.04 -14.54 9.16
N MET A 51 -7.77 -13.25 8.99
CA MET A 51 -6.43 -12.67 9.05
C MET A 51 -6.25 -11.89 10.34
N ILE A 52 -5.56 -12.49 11.32
CA ILE A 52 -5.25 -11.85 12.61
C ILE A 52 -3.91 -11.12 12.58
N GLY A 53 -3.02 -11.57 11.70
CA GLY A 53 -1.71 -10.99 11.46
C GLY A 53 -1.29 -11.18 10.03
N PRO A 54 -0.19 -10.54 9.63
CA PRO A 54 0.32 -10.58 8.27
C PRO A 54 0.76 -11.99 7.88
N VAL A 55 0.44 -12.40 6.65
CA VAL A 55 1.19 -13.49 6.00
C VAL A 55 2.46 -12.89 5.42
N ARG A 56 3.61 -13.26 5.98
CA ARG A 56 4.93 -12.75 5.57
C ARG A 56 5.55 -13.67 4.52
N LEU A 57 5.66 -13.21 3.28
CA LEU A 57 6.27 -13.95 2.18
C LEU A 57 7.77 -13.69 2.10
N TYR A 58 8.50 -14.69 1.58
CA TYR A 58 9.96 -14.69 1.44
C TYR A 58 10.36 -15.01 0.00
N ASP A 59 11.67 -14.99 -0.26
CA ASP A 59 12.25 -15.17 -1.58
C ASP A 59 11.64 -16.32 -2.39
N GLY A 60 11.24 -16.00 -3.62
CA GLY A 60 10.73 -16.96 -4.59
C GLY A 60 9.36 -17.58 -4.26
N ILE A 61 8.67 -17.10 -3.21
CA ILE A 61 7.33 -17.59 -2.86
C ILE A 61 6.26 -16.95 -3.77
N THR A 62 5.37 -17.78 -4.27
CA THR A 62 4.13 -17.38 -4.95
C THR A 62 2.94 -17.71 -4.05
N LEU A 63 2.17 -16.70 -3.64
CA LEU A 63 0.88 -16.87 -2.99
C LEU A 63 -0.21 -16.71 -4.06
N GLN A 64 -1.02 -17.74 -4.27
CA GLN A 64 -2.02 -17.76 -5.34
C GLN A 64 -3.39 -18.19 -4.80
N GLY A 65 -4.43 -17.42 -5.06
CA GLY A 65 -5.82 -17.80 -4.79
C GLY A 65 -6.58 -18.24 -6.04
N SER A 66 -7.90 -18.12 -5.98
CA SER A 66 -8.85 -18.42 -7.06
C SER A 66 -9.68 -17.17 -7.44
N GLY A 67 -9.02 -16.03 -7.58
CA GLY A 67 -9.63 -14.72 -7.83
C GLY A 67 -10.47 -14.24 -6.66
N SER A 68 -11.66 -13.71 -6.94
CA SER A 68 -12.59 -13.20 -5.93
C SER A 68 -13.17 -14.28 -5.00
N ALA A 69 -13.00 -15.56 -5.33
CA ALA A 69 -13.43 -16.67 -4.48
C ALA A 69 -12.48 -16.93 -3.30
N THR A 70 -11.23 -16.43 -3.34
CA THR A 70 -10.28 -16.50 -2.22
C THR A 70 -10.18 -15.12 -1.56
N VAL A 71 -10.72 -14.99 -0.35
CA VAL A 71 -10.77 -13.72 0.38
C VAL A 71 -9.93 -13.82 1.65
N LEU A 72 -8.93 -12.95 1.79
CA LEU A 72 -8.17 -12.73 3.01
C LEU A 72 -8.79 -11.57 3.78
N ARG A 73 -9.59 -11.87 4.81
CA ARG A 73 -10.36 -10.86 5.55
C ARG A 73 -9.70 -10.52 6.90
N LYS A 74 -9.40 -9.23 7.11
CA LYS A 74 -8.86 -8.73 8.39
C LYS A 74 -9.82 -9.02 9.55
N SER A 75 -9.27 -9.46 10.68
CA SER A 75 -10.03 -9.60 11.92
C SER A 75 -10.52 -8.25 12.45
N PRO A 76 -11.52 -8.22 13.36
CA PRO A 76 -11.95 -6.98 13.99
C PRO A 76 -10.80 -6.27 14.74
N GLY A 77 -10.87 -4.94 14.77
CA GLY A 77 -9.93 -4.07 15.45
C GLY A 77 -9.96 -4.26 16.97
N VAL A 78 -8.78 -4.24 17.59
CA VAL A 78 -8.58 -4.16 19.05
C VAL A 78 -7.53 -3.09 19.33
N GLN A 79 -7.73 -2.30 20.39
CA GLN A 79 -6.77 -1.31 20.87
C GLN A 79 -6.67 -1.34 22.39
N THR A 80 -5.53 -0.93 22.92
CA THR A 80 -5.28 -0.70 24.34
C THR A 80 -4.24 0.40 24.51
N LYS A 81 -4.25 1.06 25.67
CA LYS A 81 -3.20 2.03 26.04
C LYS A 81 -1.95 1.31 26.52
N LEU A 82 -0.81 1.97 26.36
CA LEU A 82 0.42 1.63 27.06
C LEU A 82 0.32 2.05 28.54
N THR A 83 0.88 1.27 29.46
CA THR A 83 0.98 1.62 30.89
C THR A 83 2.37 2.04 31.33
N ALA A 84 3.36 1.79 30.48
CA ALA A 84 4.74 2.23 30.60
C ALA A 84 5.25 2.59 29.20
N ASP A 85 6.26 3.44 29.14
CA ASP A 85 6.93 3.79 27.88
C ASP A 85 7.46 2.52 27.20
N ALA A 86 7.32 2.45 25.88
CA ALA A 86 7.79 1.35 25.06
C ALA A 86 8.91 1.88 24.16
N ASP A 87 10.15 1.58 24.52
CA ASP A 87 11.31 2.29 23.99
C ASP A 87 11.81 1.71 22.66
N TYR A 88 12.57 2.53 21.91
CA TYR A 88 13.29 2.09 20.73
C TYR A 88 14.15 0.87 21.04
N GLY A 89 14.04 -0.16 20.21
CA GLY A 89 14.81 -1.39 20.41
C GLY A 89 14.21 -2.36 21.42
N GLU A 90 13.02 -2.12 21.96
CA GLU A 90 12.33 -3.11 22.79
C GLU A 90 11.59 -4.16 21.95
N LEU A 91 11.40 -5.34 22.55
CA LEU A 91 10.65 -6.48 21.98
C LEU A 91 9.36 -6.75 22.75
N GLN A 92 8.90 -5.80 23.55
CA GLN A 92 7.70 -5.96 24.37
C GLN A 92 7.05 -4.60 24.63
N ALA A 93 5.79 -4.61 25.06
CA ALA A 93 5.12 -3.44 25.60
C ALA A 93 4.13 -3.86 26.70
N GLU A 94 4.04 -3.08 27.77
CA GLU A 94 3.05 -3.26 28.83
C GLU A 94 1.79 -2.43 28.52
N VAL A 95 0.64 -3.08 28.59
CA VAL A 95 -0.65 -2.48 28.20
C VAL A 95 -1.67 -2.50 29.32
N GLU A 96 -2.68 -1.63 29.22
CA GLU A 96 -3.76 -1.57 30.21
C GLU A 96 -4.62 -2.85 30.22
N ASP A 97 -4.98 -3.36 29.03
CA ASP A 97 -5.76 -4.59 28.87
C ASP A 97 -5.30 -5.39 27.64
N ALA A 98 -4.73 -6.57 27.87
CA ALA A 98 -4.36 -7.50 26.79
C ALA A 98 -5.55 -8.32 26.24
N SER A 99 -6.75 -8.16 26.80
CA SER A 99 -7.94 -8.89 26.34
C SER A 99 -8.25 -8.60 24.87
N GLY A 100 -8.44 -9.66 24.09
CA GLY A 100 -8.71 -9.56 22.65
C GLY A 100 -7.47 -9.64 21.76
N PHE A 101 -6.27 -9.51 22.32
CA PHE A 101 -5.03 -9.85 21.63
C PHE A 101 -4.75 -11.36 21.73
N GLU A 102 -4.13 -11.92 20.69
CA GLU A 102 -3.74 -13.33 20.65
C GLU A 102 -2.38 -13.51 19.97
N VAL A 103 -1.65 -14.57 20.29
CA VAL A 103 -0.37 -14.89 19.65
C VAL A 103 -0.57 -15.07 18.14
N GLY A 104 0.31 -14.49 17.34
CA GLY A 104 0.21 -14.42 15.88
C GLY A 104 -0.59 -13.23 15.36
N MET A 105 -1.19 -12.41 16.24
CA MET A 105 -1.83 -11.17 15.84
C MET A 105 -0.78 -10.12 15.45
N GLY A 106 -0.98 -9.44 14.32
CA GLY A 106 -0.15 -8.31 13.94
C GLY A 106 -0.58 -7.06 14.72
N ILE A 107 0.39 -6.23 15.08
CA ILE A 107 0.19 -5.04 15.91
C ILE A 107 0.86 -3.82 15.31
N GLN A 108 0.35 -2.66 15.74
CA GLN A 108 0.92 -1.34 15.55
C GLN A 108 1.11 -0.68 16.92
N VAL A 109 2.24 0.00 17.13
CA VAL A 109 2.51 0.85 18.31
C VAL A 109 2.81 2.27 17.84
N TYR A 110 2.20 3.26 18.50
CA TYR A 110 2.38 4.69 18.24
C TYR A 110 2.04 5.52 19.47
N ASP A 111 2.39 6.80 19.47
CA ASP A 111 1.89 7.84 20.39
C ASP A 111 1.51 9.11 19.60
N GLU A 112 1.10 10.20 20.25
CA GLU A 112 0.69 11.43 19.57
C GLU A 112 1.84 12.13 18.83
N SER A 113 3.08 12.01 19.33
CA SER A 113 4.27 12.60 18.69
C SER A 113 4.88 11.74 17.58
N GLN A 114 4.68 10.42 17.64
CA GLN A 114 5.31 9.38 16.82
C GLN A 114 4.24 8.52 16.12
N HIS A 115 3.29 9.18 15.46
CA HIS A 115 2.33 8.52 14.58
C HIS A 115 2.51 8.93 13.12
N TRP A 116 1.97 8.12 12.21
CA TRP A 116 2.11 8.27 10.76
C TRP A 116 3.54 8.18 10.22
N GLY A 117 3.64 8.19 8.89
CA GLY A 117 4.92 8.15 8.21
C GLY A 117 5.78 6.96 8.68
N TRP A 118 7.01 7.26 9.08
CA TRP A 118 7.99 6.25 9.48
C TRP A 118 8.02 5.96 10.98
N ASP A 119 7.19 6.65 11.75
CA ASP A 119 7.35 6.75 13.19
C ASP A 119 6.54 5.68 13.95
N GLU A 120 5.59 5.02 13.30
CA GLU A 120 4.86 3.87 13.83
C GLU A 120 5.71 2.58 13.77
N SER A 121 5.53 1.71 14.77
CA SER A 121 6.11 0.37 14.79
C SER A 121 5.06 -0.67 14.42
N ASN A 122 5.46 -1.68 13.64
CA ASN A 122 4.61 -2.84 13.35
C ASN A 122 5.34 -4.13 13.71
N ALA A 123 4.64 -5.06 14.35
CA ALA A 123 5.19 -6.36 14.71
C ALA A 123 4.12 -7.45 14.74
N VAL A 124 4.52 -8.67 15.10
CA VAL A 124 3.60 -9.78 15.41
C VAL A 124 3.80 -10.22 16.85
N ILE A 125 2.70 -10.44 17.57
CA ILE A 125 2.74 -10.96 18.95
C ILE A 125 3.28 -12.39 18.94
N THR A 126 4.37 -12.63 19.65
CA THR A 126 4.99 -13.96 19.81
C THR A 126 4.60 -14.62 21.13
N ARG A 127 4.28 -13.83 22.15
CA ARG A 127 3.88 -14.30 23.49
C ARG A 127 3.11 -13.21 24.24
N ILE A 128 2.25 -13.62 25.17
CA ILE A 128 1.52 -12.75 26.08
C ILE A 128 1.69 -13.29 27.52
N GLU A 129 2.10 -12.44 28.46
CA GLU A 129 2.22 -12.75 29.89
C GLU A 129 1.44 -11.72 30.71
N GLY A 130 0.18 -12.03 31.03
CA GLY A 130 -0.74 -11.06 31.62
C GLY A 130 -0.98 -9.89 30.66
N ASN A 131 -0.54 -8.71 31.05
CA ASN A 131 -0.65 -7.46 30.28
C ASN A 131 0.66 -7.08 29.56
N LEU A 132 1.64 -7.98 29.52
CA LEU A 132 2.89 -7.78 28.79
C LEU A 132 2.87 -8.56 27.49
N LEU A 133 2.95 -7.85 26.36
CA LEU A 133 2.96 -8.44 25.02
C LEU A 133 4.40 -8.47 24.50
N TYR A 134 4.81 -9.59 23.91
CA TYR A 134 6.13 -9.76 23.28
C TYR A 134 6.02 -9.83 21.76
N PHE A 135 7.02 -9.30 21.06
CA PHE A 135 6.99 -9.07 19.62
C PHE A 135 8.06 -9.86 18.85
N ASP A 136 7.86 -9.99 17.54
CA ASP A 136 8.81 -10.67 16.63
C ASP A 136 9.94 -9.76 16.12
N ARG A 137 9.86 -8.45 16.39
CA ARG A 137 10.84 -7.46 15.97
C ARG A 137 10.81 -6.23 16.87
N HIS A 138 11.90 -5.46 16.83
CA HIS A 138 12.10 -4.29 17.66
C HIS A 138 11.18 -3.13 17.30
N LEU A 139 10.84 -2.32 18.31
CA LEU A 139 10.20 -1.02 18.14
C LEU A 139 11.16 0.00 17.51
N GLU A 140 10.58 0.90 16.72
CA GLU A 140 11.24 1.82 15.80
C GLU A 140 11.44 3.22 16.38
N ARG A 141 10.71 3.56 17.44
CA ARG A 141 10.77 4.83 18.19
C ARG A 141 10.57 4.56 19.67
N ASP A 142 10.83 5.59 20.47
CA ASP A 142 10.39 5.65 21.86
C ASP A 142 8.92 6.11 21.86
N TYR A 143 8.02 5.30 22.41
CA TYR A 143 6.59 5.60 22.52
C TYR A 143 6.21 5.86 23.96
N GLN A 144 5.67 7.05 24.23
CA GLN A 144 5.39 7.52 25.58
C GLN A 144 3.97 7.17 26.02
N ALA A 145 3.84 6.55 27.19
CA ALA A 145 2.53 6.21 27.73
C ALA A 145 1.71 7.45 28.11
N ASP A 146 2.37 8.54 28.53
CA ASP A 146 1.73 9.82 28.88
C ASP A 146 1.48 10.74 27.67
N ASP A 147 2.01 10.43 26.48
CA ASP A 147 1.73 11.11 25.21
C ASP A 147 0.71 10.34 24.34
N GLY A 148 -0.23 9.64 24.98
CA GLY A 148 -1.26 8.89 24.25
C GLY A 148 -0.72 7.62 23.58
N GLY A 149 0.30 6.98 24.17
CA GLY A 149 0.83 5.70 23.72
C GLY A 149 -0.26 4.62 23.59
N MET A 150 -0.36 4.05 22.40
CA MET A 150 -1.38 3.08 22.01
C MET A 150 -0.76 1.86 21.34
N LEU A 151 -1.38 0.71 21.59
CA LEU A 151 -1.16 -0.52 20.85
C LEU A 151 -2.47 -0.95 20.21
N THR A 152 -2.47 -1.16 18.89
CA THR A 152 -3.61 -1.69 18.14
C THR A 152 -3.24 -2.97 17.41
N ASN A 153 -4.23 -3.72 16.93
CA ASN A 153 -3.98 -4.83 16.00
C ASN A 153 -4.01 -4.42 14.52
N ALA A 154 -3.88 -3.12 14.21
CA ALA A 154 -3.71 -2.66 12.85
C ALA A 154 -2.40 -3.23 12.30
N CYS A 155 -2.48 -3.88 11.13
CA CYS A 155 -1.34 -4.47 10.44
C CYS A 155 -1.72 -4.78 9.00
N SER A 156 -0.71 -5.00 8.18
CA SER A 156 -0.89 -5.46 6.80
C SER A 156 -1.49 -6.87 6.75
N VAL A 157 -2.24 -7.19 5.69
CA VAL A 157 -2.78 -8.56 5.51
C VAL A 157 -1.73 -9.49 4.89
N ILE A 158 -0.96 -8.96 3.94
CA ILE A 158 0.21 -9.64 3.36
C ILE A 158 1.42 -8.71 3.48
N GLU A 159 2.56 -9.25 3.87
CA GLU A 159 3.83 -8.53 3.91
C GLU A 159 4.92 -9.24 3.10
N VAL A 160 5.75 -8.45 2.43
CA VAL A 160 7.05 -8.90 1.90
C VAL A 160 8.11 -7.99 2.49
N LEU A 161 8.89 -8.52 3.42
CA LEU A 161 9.95 -7.77 4.10
C LEU A 161 11.28 -8.32 3.65
N GLU A 162 12.08 -7.49 2.97
CA GLU A 162 13.40 -7.85 2.46
C GLU A 162 13.35 -9.08 1.52
N GLY A 163 12.23 -9.27 0.82
CA GLY A 163 12.00 -10.43 -0.05
C GLY A 163 12.20 -10.12 -1.53
N ARG A 164 12.57 -11.14 -2.31
CA ARG A 164 12.74 -11.03 -3.76
C ARG A 164 11.98 -12.07 -4.56
N GLN A 165 11.61 -11.73 -5.80
CA GLN A 165 10.94 -12.67 -6.72
C GLN A 165 9.62 -13.25 -6.19
N VAL A 166 8.95 -12.48 -5.32
CA VAL A 166 7.66 -12.86 -4.72
C VAL A 166 6.53 -12.58 -5.70
N ARG A 167 5.53 -13.46 -5.72
CA ARG A 167 4.33 -13.30 -6.54
C ARG A 167 3.08 -13.38 -5.68
N ILE A 168 2.14 -12.46 -5.87
CA ILE A 168 0.82 -12.48 -5.20
C ILE A 168 -0.23 -12.43 -6.31
N LEU A 169 -1.00 -13.49 -6.45
CA LEU A 169 -1.83 -13.75 -7.64
C LEU A 169 -3.27 -14.10 -7.25
N ASP A 170 -4.21 -13.61 -8.03
CA ASP A 170 -5.59 -14.12 -8.11
C ASP A 170 -6.27 -14.22 -6.73
N LEU A 171 -6.34 -13.13 -5.95
CA LEU A 171 -6.98 -13.13 -4.63
C LEU A 171 -7.58 -11.78 -4.26
N THR A 172 -8.44 -11.77 -3.24
CA THR A 172 -9.00 -10.55 -2.65
C THR A 172 -8.49 -10.37 -1.22
N VAL A 173 -8.04 -9.17 -0.88
CA VAL A 173 -7.85 -8.69 0.48
C VAL A 173 -9.06 -7.83 0.85
N ASP A 174 -9.77 -8.25 1.89
CA ASP A 174 -10.86 -7.47 2.51
C ASP A 174 -10.35 -6.89 3.83
N GLY A 175 -10.11 -5.58 3.84
CA GLY A 175 -9.51 -4.89 4.97
C GLY A 175 -10.46 -4.65 6.15
N ALA A 176 -11.78 -4.84 5.97
CA ALA A 176 -12.80 -4.56 6.99
C ALA A 176 -12.57 -3.20 7.71
N GLY A 177 -12.30 -2.15 6.93
CA GLY A 177 -11.74 -0.88 7.39
C GLY A 177 -12.65 -0.11 8.34
N ASP A 178 -13.97 -0.25 8.20
CA ASP A 178 -14.99 0.26 9.11
C ASP A 178 -14.91 -0.34 10.53
N ARG A 179 -14.13 -1.42 10.71
CA ARG A 179 -13.96 -2.15 11.96
C ARG A 179 -12.51 -2.22 12.43
N ASN A 180 -11.59 -1.50 11.78
CA ASN A 180 -10.16 -1.53 12.09
C ASN A 180 -9.62 -0.14 12.35
N TYR A 181 -8.49 -0.05 13.04
CA TYR A 181 -7.78 1.20 13.28
C TYR A 181 -6.91 1.58 12.07
N PRO A 182 -6.67 2.89 11.85
CA PRO A 182 -5.90 3.36 10.71
C PRO A 182 -4.41 3.02 10.86
N ILE A 183 -3.74 2.74 9.74
CA ILE A 183 -2.29 2.48 9.68
C ILE A 183 -1.61 3.32 8.59
N GLY A 184 -0.41 3.84 8.89
CA GLY A 184 0.37 4.65 7.97
C GLY A 184 0.93 3.88 6.78
N GLY A 185 0.77 4.43 5.58
CA GLY A 185 1.23 3.84 4.32
C GLY A 185 2.74 3.62 4.21
N CYS A 186 3.56 4.33 4.98
CA CYS A 186 5.01 4.10 4.98
C CYS A 186 5.40 2.85 5.77
N ARG A 187 4.53 2.34 6.64
CA ARG A 187 4.77 1.19 7.53
C ARG A 187 3.82 0.02 7.32
N GLY A 188 2.73 0.20 6.58
CA GLY A 188 1.78 -0.87 6.28
C GLY A 188 0.88 -0.58 5.07
N GLY A 189 0.01 -1.53 4.78
CA GLY A 189 -1.02 -1.45 3.75
C GLY A 189 -1.79 -2.76 3.68
N GLY A 190 -2.89 -2.83 2.91
CA GLY A 190 -3.57 -4.11 2.66
C GLY A 190 -2.58 -5.18 2.17
N ILE A 191 -1.67 -4.77 1.28
CA ILE A 191 -0.45 -5.49 0.94
C ILE A 191 0.74 -4.54 1.07
N TYR A 192 1.77 -4.95 1.81
CA TYR A 192 2.94 -4.12 2.10
C TYR A 192 4.25 -4.79 1.68
N LEU A 193 5.10 -4.05 0.95
CA LEU A 193 6.43 -4.50 0.56
C LEU A 193 7.49 -3.52 1.04
N TYR A 194 8.50 -4.01 1.75
CA TYR A 194 9.58 -3.18 2.29
C TYR A 194 10.93 -3.77 1.94
N LYS A 195 11.88 -2.93 1.47
CA LYS A 195 13.25 -3.36 1.13
C LYS A 195 13.30 -4.57 0.17
N SER A 196 12.30 -4.68 -0.70
CA SER A 196 12.03 -5.85 -1.52
C SER A 196 12.27 -5.58 -3.00
N GLY A 197 12.36 -6.63 -3.84
CA GLY A 197 12.52 -6.41 -5.28
C GLY A 197 12.22 -7.59 -6.20
N ASP A 198 12.02 -7.30 -7.48
CA ASP A 198 11.55 -8.27 -8.49
C ASP A 198 10.20 -8.92 -8.13
N CYS A 199 9.34 -8.22 -7.41
CA CYS A 199 8.05 -8.74 -6.96
C CYS A 199 6.92 -8.40 -7.94
N ARG A 200 5.92 -9.27 -8.03
CA ARG A 200 4.74 -9.11 -8.91
C ARG A 200 3.44 -9.33 -8.15
N LEU A 201 2.51 -8.41 -8.32
CA LEU A 201 1.12 -8.54 -7.92
C LEU A 201 0.26 -8.56 -9.19
N GLU A 202 -0.64 -9.52 -9.32
CA GLU A 202 -1.47 -9.66 -10.51
C GLU A 202 -2.86 -10.21 -10.20
N ASN A 203 -3.90 -9.60 -10.79
CA ASN A 203 -5.30 -9.97 -10.56
C ASN A 203 -5.67 -9.98 -9.06
N VAL A 204 -5.16 -8.98 -8.32
CA VAL A 204 -5.42 -8.83 -6.89
C VAL A 204 -6.39 -7.69 -6.66
N THR A 205 -7.38 -7.92 -5.80
CA THR A 205 -8.26 -6.86 -5.29
C THR A 205 -7.90 -6.54 -3.85
N VAL A 206 -7.70 -5.26 -3.52
CA VAL A 206 -7.69 -4.78 -2.13
C VAL A 206 -8.89 -3.87 -1.94
N ASP A 207 -9.74 -4.20 -0.98
CA ASP A 207 -11.00 -3.52 -0.73
C ASP A 207 -11.14 -3.14 0.75
N ASN A 208 -11.64 -1.93 1.01
CA ASN A 208 -12.03 -1.46 2.34
C ASN A 208 -10.90 -1.59 3.38
N PHE A 209 -9.67 -1.18 3.08
CA PHE A 209 -8.55 -1.19 4.04
C PHE A 209 -8.41 0.15 4.76
N ASN A 210 -8.29 0.15 6.10
CA ASN A 210 -8.13 1.40 6.87
C ASN A 210 -6.67 1.89 6.86
N GLY A 211 -6.24 2.39 5.70
CA GLY A 211 -4.88 2.80 5.41
C GLY A 211 -4.69 2.79 3.90
N ASP A 212 -3.45 2.64 3.44
CA ASP A 212 -3.19 2.50 2.01
C ASP A 212 -3.45 1.07 1.52
N GLY A 213 -3.99 0.92 0.31
CA GLY A 213 -4.37 -0.40 -0.20
C GLY A 213 -3.16 -1.29 -0.50
N ILE A 214 -2.27 -0.83 -1.38
CA ILE A 214 -0.99 -1.52 -1.65
C ILE A 214 0.14 -0.50 -1.56
N SER A 215 1.05 -0.71 -0.62
CA SER A 215 2.19 0.18 -0.40
C SER A 215 3.50 -0.57 -0.56
N TRP A 216 4.49 0.10 -1.14
CA TRP A 216 5.84 -0.42 -1.20
C TRP A 216 6.90 0.67 -1.04
N GLN A 217 7.87 0.38 -0.19
CA GLN A 217 8.85 1.35 0.27
C GLN A 217 10.28 0.79 0.19
N ILE A 218 11.21 1.59 -0.34
CA ILE A 218 12.62 1.19 -0.51
C ILE A 218 12.75 -0.07 -1.39
N THR A 219 12.18 -0.05 -2.60
CA THR A 219 12.12 -1.24 -3.46
C THR A 219 12.71 -1.05 -4.85
N GLU A 220 12.87 -2.14 -5.59
CA GLU A 220 13.28 -2.10 -7.00
C GLU A 220 12.51 -3.15 -7.82
N HIS A 221 12.06 -2.78 -9.02
CA HIS A 221 11.38 -3.71 -9.94
C HIS A 221 10.10 -4.34 -9.36
N ILE A 222 9.19 -3.51 -8.86
CA ILE A 222 7.85 -3.95 -8.43
C ILE A 222 6.85 -3.82 -9.58
N ALA A 223 6.17 -4.91 -9.93
CA ALA A 223 5.13 -4.93 -10.95
C ALA A 223 3.75 -5.13 -10.33
N VAL A 224 2.79 -4.24 -10.60
CA VAL A 224 1.38 -4.36 -10.21
C VAL A 224 0.54 -4.33 -11.47
N ARG A 225 -0.18 -5.42 -11.76
CA ARG A 225 -0.88 -5.59 -13.04
C ARG A 225 -2.32 -6.05 -12.84
N SER A 226 -3.27 -5.42 -13.54
CA SER A 226 -4.66 -5.89 -13.51
C SER A 226 -5.23 -5.98 -12.09
N CYS A 227 -4.76 -5.10 -11.19
CA CYS A 227 -5.19 -5.06 -9.80
C CYS A 227 -6.27 -4.00 -9.61
N THR A 228 -7.12 -4.22 -8.62
CA THR A 228 -8.14 -3.26 -8.19
C THR A 228 -7.86 -2.84 -6.76
N VAL A 229 -7.80 -1.55 -6.49
CA VAL A 229 -7.78 -1.02 -5.12
C VAL A 229 -8.93 -0.05 -4.94
N THR A 230 -9.81 -0.37 -4.00
CA THR A 230 -11.00 0.43 -3.76
C THR A 230 -11.35 0.57 -2.29
N ARG A 231 -11.97 1.71 -1.95
CA ARG A 231 -12.45 2.00 -0.59
C ARG A 231 -11.38 1.92 0.50
N SER A 232 -10.11 2.03 0.14
CA SER A 232 -9.04 2.23 1.13
C SER A 232 -9.20 3.62 1.74
N ALA A 233 -9.08 3.75 3.06
CA ALA A 233 -9.19 5.04 3.75
C ALA A 233 -8.05 6.00 3.37
N GLY A 234 -6.87 5.46 3.06
CA GLY A 234 -5.72 6.18 2.53
C GLY A 234 -5.72 6.22 0.99
N SER A 235 -4.53 6.01 0.42
CA SER A 235 -4.31 5.97 -1.02
C SER A 235 -4.50 4.56 -1.60
N GLY A 236 -4.80 4.47 -2.89
CA GLY A 236 -4.92 3.19 -3.58
C GLY A 236 -3.58 2.47 -3.68
N LEU A 237 -2.66 3.01 -4.48
CA LEU A 237 -1.28 2.52 -4.58
C LEU A 237 -0.29 3.57 -4.05
N HIS A 238 0.70 3.12 -3.28
CA HIS A 238 1.71 3.98 -2.67
C HIS A 238 3.14 3.47 -2.92
N PRO A 239 3.70 3.68 -4.13
CA PRO A 239 5.15 3.62 -4.33
C PRO A 239 5.85 4.73 -3.56
N GLY A 240 6.87 4.39 -2.76
CA GLY A 240 7.60 5.41 -2.00
C GLY A 240 9.03 5.07 -1.62
N ALA A 241 9.66 6.04 -0.95
CA ALA A 241 10.98 5.98 -0.32
C ALA A 241 12.09 5.35 -1.18
N GLY A 242 12.40 5.93 -2.33
CA GLY A 242 13.49 5.51 -3.19
C GLY A 242 13.16 4.34 -4.11
N SER A 243 11.88 3.94 -4.19
CA SER A 243 11.46 2.86 -5.06
C SER A 243 11.72 3.17 -6.53
N THR A 244 12.33 2.25 -7.28
CA THR A 244 12.68 2.48 -8.68
C THR A 244 12.15 1.41 -9.61
N ARG A 245 11.84 1.80 -10.85
CA ARG A 245 11.40 0.91 -11.93
C ARG A 245 10.14 0.11 -11.59
N SER A 246 9.20 0.76 -10.90
CA SER A 246 7.86 0.20 -10.71
C SER A 246 7.10 0.19 -12.03
N ILE A 247 6.34 -0.88 -12.28
CA ILE A 247 5.44 -1.00 -13.44
C ILE A 247 4.02 -1.17 -12.90
N ILE A 248 3.15 -0.21 -13.16
CA ILE A 248 1.73 -0.25 -12.79
C ILE A 248 0.91 -0.19 -14.06
N THR A 249 0.25 -1.30 -14.39
CA THR A 249 -0.47 -1.40 -15.67
C THR A 249 -1.83 -2.04 -15.54
N ASP A 250 -2.79 -1.50 -16.30
CA ASP A 250 -4.15 -2.04 -16.41
C ASP A 250 -4.87 -2.15 -15.04
N CYS A 251 -4.53 -1.27 -14.08
CA CYS A 251 -5.12 -1.27 -12.74
C CYS A 251 -6.34 -0.33 -12.64
N THR A 252 -7.23 -0.61 -11.68
CA THR A 252 -8.35 0.26 -11.31
C THR A 252 -8.18 0.75 -9.87
N LEU A 253 -8.10 2.07 -9.69
CA LEU A 253 -7.85 2.74 -8.42
C LEU A 253 -8.99 3.72 -8.15
N GLU A 254 -9.98 3.29 -7.37
CA GLU A 254 -11.22 4.05 -7.23
C GLU A 254 -11.78 4.12 -5.83
N HIS A 255 -12.45 5.23 -5.51
CA HIS A 255 -13.13 5.42 -4.22
C HIS A 255 -12.18 5.29 -3.01
N ASN A 256 -10.89 5.55 -3.17
CA ASN A 256 -9.95 5.62 -2.05
C ASN A 256 -10.03 7.01 -1.41
N GLY A 257 -9.79 7.12 -0.10
CA GLY A 257 -9.99 8.35 0.67
C GLY A 257 -9.04 9.49 0.30
N LEU A 258 -7.83 9.16 -0.16
CA LEU A 258 -6.82 10.15 -0.54
C LEU A 258 -6.56 10.14 -2.06
N ALA A 259 -5.38 9.68 -2.49
CA ALA A 259 -5.02 9.59 -3.89
C ALA A 259 -5.33 8.19 -4.46
N GLY A 260 -5.69 8.10 -5.73
CA GLY A 260 -5.69 6.81 -6.41
C GLY A 260 -4.27 6.24 -6.48
N LEU A 261 -3.31 7.06 -6.92
CA LEU A 261 -1.88 6.75 -6.94
C LEU A 261 -1.08 7.84 -6.22
N PHE A 262 -0.45 7.48 -5.10
CA PHE A 262 0.40 8.37 -4.32
C PHE A 262 1.88 8.04 -4.52
N ILE A 263 2.53 8.83 -5.36
CA ILE A 263 3.95 8.73 -5.66
C ILE A 263 4.68 9.58 -4.64
N CYS A 264 5.36 8.96 -3.68
CA CYS A 264 5.67 9.61 -2.41
C CYS A 264 7.05 10.26 -2.33
N TRP A 265 8.12 9.47 -2.43
CA TRP A 265 9.45 10.00 -2.16
C TRP A 265 10.48 9.28 -3.03
N ARG A 266 11.08 9.99 -3.98
CA ARG A 266 12.15 9.50 -4.85
C ARG A 266 11.72 8.27 -5.66
N VAL A 267 10.49 8.25 -6.15
CA VAL A 267 10.05 7.23 -7.10
C VAL A 267 10.55 7.58 -8.49
N ARG A 268 11.34 6.69 -9.09
CA ARG A 268 12.07 7.03 -10.33
C ARG A 268 12.05 5.92 -11.35
N PHE A 269 12.03 6.31 -12.62
CA PHE A 269 12.11 5.42 -13.78
C PHE A 269 10.97 4.39 -13.82
N GLY A 270 9.81 4.73 -13.24
CA GLY A 270 8.61 3.90 -13.28
C GLY A 270 7.79 4.10 -14.54
N GLU A 271 6.96 3.10 -14.85
CA GLU A 271 5.97 3.13 -15.91
C GLU A 271 4.57 2.92 -15.31
N PHE A 272 3.66 3.83 -15.64
CA PHE A 272 2.29 3.87 -15.14
C PHE A 272 1.37 3.98 -16.34
N SER A 273 0.88 2.84 -16.85
CA SER A 273 0.17 2.80 -18.12
C SER A 273 -1.22 2.16 -18.07
N ARG A 274 -2.17 2.69 -18.85
CA ARG A 274 -3.53 2.13 -18.99
C ARG A 274 -4.29 1.91 -17.68
N ASN A 275 -4.06 2.76 -16.68
CA ASN A 275 -4.76 2.69 -15.41
C ASN A 275 -6.04 3.54 -15.44
N ARG A 276 -7.08 3.08 -14.74
CA ARG A 276 -8.28 3.86 -14.43
C ARG A 276 -8.20 4.35 -12.99
N ILE A 277 -8.13 5.66 -12.81
CA ILE A 277 -7.83 6.31 -11.52
C ILE A 277 -8.91 7.36 -11.25
N CYS A 278 -9.95 6.98 -10.51
CA CYS A 278 -11.15 7.81 -10.46
C CYS A 278 -11.90 7.84 -9.14
N ALA A 279 -12.68 8.89 -8.93
CA ALA A 279 -13.55 9.02 -7.77
C ALA A 279 -12.82 8.86 -6.42
N ASN A 280 -11.52 9.16 -6.36
CA ASN A 280 -10.75 9.18 -5.13
C ASN A 280 -11.00 10.51 -4.39
N GLY A 281 -10.88 10.51 -3.07
CA GLY A 281 -11.31 11.62 -2.21
C GLY A 281 -10.48 12.89 -2.36
N SER A 282 -9.25 12.80 -2.88
CA SER A 282 -8.41 13.96 -3.17
C SER A 282 -7.89 13.93 -4.61
N TYR A 283 -6.87 13.13 -4.89
CA TYR A 283 -6.12 13.24 -6.13
C TYR A 283 -6.31 11.98 -7.00
N GLY A 284 -6.26 12.15 -8.31
CA GLY A 284 -6.01 10.99 -9.17
C GLY A 284 -4.60 10.48 -8.92
N ILE A 285 -3.61 11.28 -9.33
CA ILE A 285 -2.18 11.02 -9.12
C ILE A 285 -1.57 12.17 -8.33
N CYS A 286 -0.91 11.86 -7.22
CA CYS A 286 -0.15 12.82 -6.43
C CYS A 286 1.34 12.51 -6.53
N ILE A 287 2.13 13.47 -6.99
CA ILE A 287 3.57 13.34 -7.26
C ILE A 287 4.33 14.51 -6.65
N GLY A 288 5.59 14.33 -6.25
CA GLY A 288 6.35 15.41 -5.65
C GLY A 288 7.82 15.08 -5.43
N HIS A 289 8.17 14.71 -4.21
CA HIS A 289 9.55 14.83 -3.76
C HIS A 289 10.53 13.91 -4.50
N LYS A 290 11.30 14.46 -5.43
CA LYS A 290 12.29 13.77 -6.29
C LYS A 290 11.68 12.63 -7.10
N ASP A 291 10.39 12.72 -7.35
CA ASP A 291 9.66 11.74 -8.14
C ASP A 291 9.87 12.08 -9.62
N SER A 292 10.86 11.42 -10.23
CA SER A 292 11.48 11.92 -11.46
C SER A 292 11.72 10.85 -12.51
N TYR A 293 11.64 11.29 -13.77
CA TYR A 293 11.88 10.45 -14.95
C TYR A 293 10.93 9.26 -15.05
N ASN A 294 9.68 9.45 -14.62
CA ASN A 294 8.61 8.47 -14.74
C ASN A 294 7.83 8.67 -16.05
N LEU A 295 7.26 7.59 -16.56
CA LEU A 295 6.37 7.58 -17.72
C LEU A 295 4.94 7.29 -17.28
N PHE A 296 4.02 8.20 -17.60
CA PHE A 296 2.58 8.08 -17.41
C PHE A 296 1.90 8.04 -18.78
N GLU A 297 1.31 6.92 -19.15
CA GLU A 297 0.83 6.72 -20.51
C GLU A 297 -0.58 6.11 -20.58
N ASP A 298 -1.46 6.69 -21.41
CA ASP A 298 -2.80 6.15 -21.69
C ASP A 298 -3.67 5.91 -20.43
N ASN A 299 -3.48 6.70 -19.36
CA ASN A 299 -4.30 6.59 -18.15
C ASN A 299 -5.60 7.40 -18.28
N VAL A 300 -6.65 6.95 -17.59
CA VAL A 300 -7.91 7.70 -17.41
C VAL A 300 -7.98 8.17 -15.96
N ILE A 301 -7.96 9.49 -15.76
CA ILE A 301 -7.89 10.14 -14.46
C ILE A 301 -9.10 11.05 -14.30
N SER A 302 -10.15 10.58 -13.63
CA SER A 302 -11.41 11.31 -13.62
C SER A 302 -12.20 11.32 -12.32
N GLY A 303 -12.96 12.39 -12.10
CA GLY A 303 -13.90 12.45 -10.98
C GLY A 303 -13.28 12.48 -9.58
N ASN A 304 -11.97 12.73 -9.43
CA ASN A 304 -11.30 12.80 -8.13
C ASN A 304 -11.66 14.09 -7.38
N GLY A 305 -11.55 14.12 -6.05
CA GLY A 305 -12.11 15.19 -5.22
C GLY A 305 -11.47 16.57 -5.32
N ASP A 306 -10.24 16.66 -5.81
CA ASP A 306 -9.48 17.92 -5.93
C ASP A 306 -8.82 18.07 -7.31
N SER A 307 -7.81 17.26 -7.61
CA SER A 307 -7.03 17.39 -8.84
C SER A 307 -6.85 16.04 -9.53
N GLY A 308 -6.83 16.05 -10.87
CA GLY A 308 -6.45 14.87 -11.64
C GLY A 308 -4.99 14.50 -11.36
N VAL A 309 -4.08 15.44 -11.63
CA VAL A 309 -2.64 15.31 -11.33
C VAL A 309 -2.22 16.46 -10.43
N TYR A 310 -1.69 16.13 -9.26
CA TYR A 310 -1.21 17.11 -8.28
C TYR A 310 0.29 16.98 -8.07
N TYR A 311 1.03 18.07 -8.32
CA TYR A 311 2.44 18.19 -7.94
C TYR A 311 2.55 18.92 -6.60
N ARG A 312 3.08 18.21 -5.59
CA ARG A 312 3.24 18.70 -4.22
C ARG A 312 4.16 19.92 -4.14
N LEU A 313 3.98 20.71 -3.08
CA LEU A 313 4.85 21.84 -2.77
C LEU A 313 6.23 21.35 -2.31
N GLU A 314 7.23 21.50 -3.16
CA GLU A 314 8.62 21.13 -2.88
C GLU A 314 9.59 22.32 -2.97
N LYS A 315 10.72 22.18 -2.27
CA LYS A 315 11.84 23.12 -2.33
C LYS A 315 12.69 22.88 -3.60
N PRO A 316 13.47 23.89 -4.07
CA PRO A 316 14.42 23.70 -5.17
C PRO A 316 15.32 22.49 -4.95
N GLY A 317 15.51 21.67 -5.99
CA GLY A 317 16.27 20.40 -5.94
C GLY A 317 15.50 19.20 -5.42
N ASN A 318 14.27 19.37 -4.92
CA ASN A 318 13.40 18.28 -4.47
C ASN A 318 12.16 18.07 -5.35
N GLY A 319 12.00 18.83 -6.43
CA GLY A 319 10.84 18.75 -7.31
C GLY A 319 10.67 17.41 -8.04
N ALA A 320 9.45 17.17 -8.52
CA ALA A 320 9.15 16.08 -9.44
C ALA A 320 9.53 16.49 -10.86
N ASN A 321 10.73 16.09 -11.29
CA ASN A 321 11.33 16.58 -12.52
C ASN A 321 11.38 15.53 -13.64
N GLY A 322 11.31 15.98 -14.90
CA GLY A 322 11.63 15.14 -16.05
C GLY A 322 10.61 14.05 -16.37
N ASN A 323 9.39 14.11 -15.82
CA ASN A 323 8.37 13.10 -16.07
C ASN A 323 7.70 13.31 -17.43
N ARG A 324 7.22 12.20 -18.01
CA ARG A 324 6.61 12.16 -19.33
C ARG A 324 5.18 11.68 -19.22
N TRP A 325 4.26 12.47 -19.76
CA TRP A 325 2.83 12.23 -19.72
C TRP A 325 2.31 12.12 -21.14
N HIS A 326 1.91 10.93 -21.56
CA HIS A 326 1.51 10.65 -22.93
C HIS A 326 0.06 10.19 -22.98
N ARG A 327 -0.77 10.88 -23.77
CA ARG A 327 -2.11 10.41 -24.16
C ARG A 327 -3.04 10.06 -22.98
N ASN A 328 -2.85 10.72 -21.84
CA ASN A 328 -3.75 10.54 -20.70
C ASN A 328 -5.05 11.34 -20.92
N VAL A 329 -6.14 10.85 -20.35
CA VAL A 329 -7.41 11.57 -20.25
C VAL A 329 -7.57 12.06 -18.82
N ILE A 330 -7.71 13.36 -18.63
CA ILE A 330 -7.83 14.02 -17.33
C ILE A 330 -9.10 14.88 -17.34
N GLU A 331 -10.15 14.40 -16.68
CA GLU A 331 -11.47 15.02 -16.77
C GLU A 331 -12.27 15.02 -15.46
N ASP A 332 -13.09 16.06 -15.26
CA ASP A 332 -14.09 16.15 -14.18
C ASP A 332 -13.57 15.99 -12.75
N ASN A 333 -12.31 16.34 -12.52
CA ASN A 333 -11.70 16.38 -11.20
C ASN A 333 -12.11 17.66 -10.45
N GLY A 334 -12.33 17.53 -9.14
CA GLY A 334 -12.79 18.59 -8.25
C GLY A 334 -14.05 18.23 -7.47
N GLY A 335 -14.24 18.93 -6.37
CA GLY A 335 -15.47 18.91 -5.58
C GLY A 335 -16.56 19.77 -6.22
N ALA A 336 -17.83 19.46 -5.93
CA ALA A 336 -18.96 20.19 -6.51
C ALA A 336 -18.92 21.70 -6.20
N GLU A 337 -18.52 22.07 -4.98
CA GLU A 337 -18.51 23.47 -4.52
C GLU A 337 -17.15 24.17 -4.75
N SER A 338 -16.04 23.50 -4.42
CA SER A 338 -14.69 24.04 -4.58
C SER A 338 -14.24 24.09 -6.04
N GLY A 339 -14.81 23.23 -6.89
CA GLY A 339 -14.22 22.87 -8.16
C GLY A 339 -12.89 22.12 -7.97
N GLY A 340 -12.17 21.93 -9.06
CA GLY A 340 -10.87 21.28 -9.07
C GLY A 340 -10.04 21.59 -10.30
N TYR A 341 -8.93 20.85 -10.40
CA TYR A 341 -7.92 21.05 -11.44
C TYR A 341 -7.70 19.78 -12.26
N GLY A 342 -7.47 19.92 -13.55
CA GLY A 342 -6.91 18.82 -14.34
C GLY A 342 -5.49 18.52 -13.85
N ILE A 343 -4.63 19.53 -13.94
CA ILE A 343 -3.26 19.49 -13.44
C ILE A 343 -3.05 20.70 -12.52
N PHE A 344 -2.59 20.45 -11.29
CA PHE A 344 -2.19 21.49 -10.37
C PHE A 344 -0.77 21.27 -9.88
N ALA A 345 0.14 22.18 -10.23
CA ALA A 345 1.51 22.16 -9.74
C ALA A 345 1.80 23.32 -8.80
N ARG A 346 2.00 22.99 -7.52
CA ARG A 346 2.08 23.97 -6.43
C ARG A 346 3.51 24.37 -6.06
N GLY A 347 4.50 23.49 -6.23
CA GLY A 347 5.91 23.75 -5.89
C GLY A 347 6.86 23.60 -7.06
N VAL A 348 8.16 23.62 -6.76
CA VAL A 348 9.20 23.49 -7.78
C VAL A 348 9.06 22.14 -8.49
N ALA A 349 8.91 22.18 -9.81
CA ALA A 349 8.92 21.03 -10.70
C ALA A 349 9.41 21.51 -12.07
N GLU A 350 10.24 20.70 -12.72
CA GLU A 350 10.99 21.10 -13.93
C GLU A 350 10.94 20.01 -15.01
N ASP A 351 11.00 20.41 -16.28
CA ASP A 351 11.15 19.52 -17.44
C ASP A 351 10.08 18.41 -17.57
N ASN A 352 8.86 18.68 -17.11
CA ASN A 352 7.75 17.75 -17.29
C ASN A 352 7.08 17.98 -18.64
N VAL A 353 6.86 16.90 -19.40
CA VAL A 353 6.33 17.01 -20.77
C VAL A 353 5.04 16.23 -20.91
N PHE A 354 4.03 16.91 -21.44
CA PHE A 354 2.68 16.43 -21.64
C PHE A 354 2.38 16.43 -23.13
N ILE A 355 2.33 15.25 -23.75
CA ILE A 355 2.08 15.08 -25.19
C ILE A 355 0.79 14.30 -25.43
N GLY A 356 -0.14 14.90 -26.18
CA GLY A 356 -1.39 14.29 -26.61
C GLY A 356 -2.39 14.03 -25.48
N ASN A 357 -2.24 14.68 -24.33
CA ASN A 357 -3.16 14.52 -23.20
C ASN A 357 -4.44 15.31 -23.45
N ARG A 358 -5.59 14.71 -23.16
CA ARG A 358 -6.88 15.40 -23.16
C ARG A 358 -7.18 15.87 -21.74
N ILE A 359 -7.18 17.19 -21.54
CA ILE A 359 -7.50 17.82 -20.27
C ILE A 359 -8.74 18.67 -20.47
N GLY A 360 -9.86 18.28 -19.87
CA GLY A 360 -11.12 18.97 -20.10
C GLY A 360 -12.15 18.66 -19.04
N GLU A 361 -13.35 19.18 -19.23
CA GLU A 361 -14.51 18.94 -18.39
C GLU A 361 -15.69 18.55 -19.30
N ASP A 362 -16.60 17.75 -18.76
CA ASP A 362 -17.96 17.69 -19.28
C ASP A 362 -18.70 19.00 -18.93
N PRO A 363 -19.79 19.37 -19.62
CA PRO A 363 -20.51 20.63 -19.37
C PRO A 363 -21.08 20.81 -17.95
N GLU A 364 -21.26 19.70 -17.22
CA GLU A 364 -21.64 19.68 -15.80
C GLU A 364 -20.42 19.39 -14.89
N GLY A 365 -19.23 19.50 -15.45
CA GLY A 365 -17.97 19.06 -14.87
C GLY A 365 -17.54 19.91 -13.68
N ARG A 366 -16.80 19.26 -12.77
CA ARG A 366 -16.30 19.88 -11.54
C ARG A 366 -14.93 20.53 -11.74
N GLN A 367 -14.31 20.33 -12.91
CA GLN A 367 -12.94 20.75 -13.21
C GLN A 367 -12.86 22.15 -13.79
N ARG A 368 -12.86 23.14 -12.90
CA ARG A 368 -12.88 24.57 -13.26
C ARG A 368 -11.61 25.05 -13.96
N ILE A 369 -10.47 24.39 -13.74
CA ILE A 369 -9.18 24.81 -14.29
C ILE A 369 -8.49 23.60 -14.92
N ALA A 370 -8.18 23.68 -16.21
CA ALA A 370 -7.43 22.60 -16.89
C ALA A 370 -6.02 22.46 -16.31
N VAL A 371 -5.26 23.56 -16.22
CA VAL A 371 -3.88 23.58 -15.73
C VAL A 371 -3.63 24.81 -14.86
N GLN A 372 -3.16 24.60 -13.63
CA GLN A 372 -2.68 25.64 -12.72
C GLN A 372 -1.23 25.38 -12.35
N LEU A 373 -0.34 26.34 -12.61
CA LEU A 373 1.08 26.26 -12.27
C LEU A 373 1.45 27.40 -11.31
N ALA A 374 2.25 27.12 -10.29
CA ALA A 374 2.87 28.15 -9.46
C ALA A 374 4.09 28.79 -10.16
N ASP A 375 4.47 30.01 -9.77
CA ASP A 375 5.61 30.74 -10.37
C ASP A 375 6.96 30.01 -10.27
N THR A 376 7.04 29.02 -9.39
CA THR A 376 8.24 28.18 -9.18
C THR A 376 8.30 26.95 -10.08
N VAL A 377 7.26 26.74 -10.90
CA VAL A 377 7.19 25.68 -11.92
C VAL A 377 7.79 26.20 -13.21
N SER A 378 8.67 25.43 -13.84
CA SER A 378 9.28 25.81 -15.12
C SER A 378 9.50 24.60 -16.03
N GLY A 379 9.73 24.81 -17.33
CA GLY A 379 10.00 23.71 -18.26
C GLY A 379 8.84 22.75 -18.50
N PHE A 380 7.62 23.10 -18.08
CA PHE A 380 6.42 22.32 -18.42
C PHE A 380 6.08 22.55 -19.89
N THR A 381 6.02 21.47 -20.67
CA THR A 381 5.67 21.52 -22.10
C THR A 381 4.35 20.79 -22.33
N PHE A 382 3.43 21.43 -23.05
CA PHE A 382 2.13 20.86 -23.42
C PHE A 382 2.02 20.85 -24.95
N GLU A 383 1.88 19.66 -25.53
CA GLU A 383 1.82 19.38 -26.98
C GLU A 383 0.60 18.56 -27.36
#